data_AF-A0A800G3W1-F1
#
_entry.id   AF-A0A800G3W1-F1
#
_cell.length_a   1.000
_cell.length_b   1.000
_cell.length_c   1.000
_cell.angle_alpha   90.00
_cell.angle_beta   90.00
_cell.angle_gamma   90.00
#
_symmetry.space_group_name_H-M   'P 1'
#
loop_
_entity.id
_entity.type
_entity.pdbx_description
1 polymer ?
#
loop_
_entity_poly.entity_id
_entity_poly.type
_entity_poly.pdbx_seq_one_letter_code
_entity_poly.pdbx_strand_id
1 'polypeptide(L)'
;MNRNRALWILATIMVALITVTLVTSSNGLGQLEQHLAEQGWEESKLTLMAGGYSSYFLRQSAHGRYASSDPTRPGEVTVKIERPTPFHDWSVTTYRHDLGDT
;
A
#
# COMPACT_ATOMS: atom_id res chain seq x y z
N MET A 1 -9.28 30.32 -30.15
CA MET A 1 -9.39 29.02 -29.45
C MET A 1 -9.59 29.32 -27.96
N ASN A 2 -10.80 29.05 -27.43
CA ASN A 2 -11.25 29.63 -26.16
C ASN A 2 -10.45 29.09 -24.96
N ARG A 3 -9.87 30.00 -24.18
CA ARG A 3 -9.04 29.76 -22.98
C ARG A 3 -9.68 28.77 -21.99
N ASN A 4 -11.02 28.73 -21.94
CA ASN A 4 -11.78 27.77 -21.13
C ASN A 4 -11.64 26.31 -21.59
N ARG A 5 -11.52 26.03 -22.89
CA ARG A 5 -11.35 24.63 -23.38
C ARG A 5 -9.99 24.06 -23.01
N ALA A 6 -8.94 24.88 -23.00
CA ALA A 6 -7.60 24.44 -22.61
C ALA A 6 -7.52 24.06 -21.12
N LEU A 7 -8.21 24.80 -20.25
CA LEU A 7 -8.28 24.50 -18.82
C LEU A 7 -9.00 23.18 -18.53
N TRP A 8 -10.08 22.88 -19.26
CA TRP A 8 -10.80 21.61 -19.12
C TRP A 8 -9.98 20.40 -19.54
N ILE A 9 -9.18 20.52 -20.60
CA ILE A 9 -8.27 19.47 -21.07
C ILE A 9 -7.16 19.21 -20.04
N LEU A 10 -6.58 20.27 -19.47
CA LEU A 10 -5.56 20.14 -18.43
C LEU A 10 -6.12 19.50 -17.15
N ALA A 11 -7.34 19.85 -16.74
CA ALA A 11 -8.00 19.25 -15.59
C ALA A 11 -8.26 17.75 -15.80
N THR A 12 -8.69 17.34 -17.00
CA THR A 12 -8.90 15.92 -17.31
C THR A 12 -7.59 15.12 -17.35
N ILE A 13 -6.51 15.70 -17.87
CA ILE A 13 -5.17 15.09 -17.83
C ILE A 13 -4.69 14.93 -16.39
N MET A 14 -4.88 15.96 -15.54
CA MET A 14 -4.55 15.89 -14.11
C MET A 14 -5.34 14.80 -13.38
N VAL A 15 -6.65 14.71 -13.60
CA VAL A 15 -7.48 13.67 -12.98
C VAL A 15 -7.08 12.28 -13.45
N ALA A 16 -6.77 12.11 -14.75
CA ALA A 16 -6.27 10.85 -15.29
C ALA A 16 -4.90 10.44 -14.72
N LEU A 17 -4.00 11.41 -14.50
CA LEU A 17 -2.72 11.16 -13.85
C LEU A 17 -2.89 10.75 -12.38
N ILE A 18 -3.81 11.40 -11.65
CA ILE A 18 -4.12 11.06 -10.25
C ILE A 18 -4.73 9.65 -10.15
N THR A 19 -5.67 9.29 -11.02
CA THR A 19 -6.28 7.95 -11.01
C THR A 19 -5.28 6.86 -11.41
N VAL A 20 -4.40 7.09 -12.39
CA VAL A 20 -3.32 6.14 -12.73
C VAL A 20 -2.36 5.96 -11.55
N THR A 21 -2.03 7.02 -10.83
CA THR A 21 -1.16 6.93 -9.64
C THR A 21 -1.83 6.11 -8.52
N LEU A 22 -3.14 6.28 -8.31
CA LEU A 22 -3.93 5.48 -7.36
C LEU A 22 -4.02 3.99 -7.75
N VAL A 23 -4.26 3.69 -9.03
CA VAL A 23 -4.39 2.30 -9.53
C VAL A 23 -3.05 1.56 -9.54
N THR A 24 -1.93 2.27 -9.68
CA THR A 24 -0.60 1.61 -9.63
C THR A 24 -0.15 1.37 -8.18
N SER A 25 -0.59 2.21 -7.23
CA SER A 25 -0.36 2.02 -5.80
C SER A 25 -1.18 0.86 -5.21
N SER A 26 -2.32 0.49 -5.82
CA SER A 26 -3.23 -0.51 -5.27
C SER A 26 -2.71 -1.96 -5.38
N ASN A 27 -1.80 -2.25 -6.32
CA ASN A 27 -1.31 -3.62 -6.49
C ASN A 27 -0.31 -4.07 -5.41
N GLY A 28 0.46 -3.14 -4.84
CA GLY A 28 1.39 -3.45 -3.75
C GLY A 28 0.75 -3.41 -2.37
N LEU A 29 -0.09 -2.38 -2.11
CA LEU A 29 -0.79 -2.27 -0.84
C LEU A 29 -1.87 -3.35 -0.65
N GLY A 30 -2.62 -3.69 -1.71
CA GLY A 30 -3.61 -4.76 -1.64
C GLY A 30 -2.98 -6.14 -1.41
N GLN A 31 -1.78 -6.39 -1.93
CA GLN A 31 -1.03 -7.63 -1.65
C GLN A 31 -0.55 -7.69 -0.20
N LEU A 32 -0.26 -6.53 0.37
CA LEU A 32 0.19 -6.40 1.75
C LEU A 32 -0.99 -6.61 2.72
N GLU A 33 -2.17 -6.09 2.40
CA GLU A 33 -3.43 -6.37 3.11
C GLU A 33 -3.83 -7.85 2.97
N GLN A 34 -3.74 -8.43 1.77
CA GLN A 34 -3.99 -9.86 1.56
C GLN A 34 -3.06 -10.71 2.43
N HIS A 35 -1.78 -10.37 2.51
CA HIS A 35 -0.84 -11.09 3.36
C HIS A 35 -1.21 -10.98 4.85
N LEU A 36 -1.65 -9.81 5.31
CA LEU A 36 -2.13 -9.63 6.68
C LEU A 36 -3.40 -10.46 6.95
N ALA A 37 -4.33 -10.51 6.01
CA ALA A 37 -5.52 -11.36 6.12
C ALA A 37 -5.16 -12.85 6.18
N GLU A 38 -4.18 -13.31 5.40
CA GLU A 38 -3.65 -14.69 5.46
C GLU A 38 -3.01 -15.02 6.82
N GLN A 39 -2.41 -14.03 7.48
CA GLN A 39 -1.92 -14.16 8.86
C GLN A 39 -3.03 -14.07 9.93
N GLY A 40 -4.28 -13.90 9.51
CA GLY A 40 -5.45 -13.81 10.38
C GLY A 40 -5.65 -12.44 11.02
N TRP A 41 -5.10 -11.38 10.43
CA TRP A 41 -5.43 -10.02 10.83
C TRP A 41 -6.73 -9.57 10.15
N GLU A 42 -7.61 -8.95 10.92
CA GLU A 42 -8.80 -8.31 10.39
C GLU A 42 -8.50 -6.87 9.97
N GLU A 43 -8.75 -6.53 8.71
CA GLU A 43 -8.52 -5.20 8.15
C GLU A 43 -9.26 -4.11 8.95
N SER A 44 -10.49 -4.38 9.40
CA SER A 44 -11.30 -3.46 10.21
C SER A 44 -10.70 -3.13 11.56
N LYS A 45 -9.77 -3.95 12.06
CA LYS A 45 -9.05 -3.78 13.33
C LYS A 45 -7.63 -3.27 13.15
N LEU A 46 -7.19 -3.08 11.90
CA LEU A 46 -5.88 -2.56 11.57
C LEU A 46 -6.00 -1.10 11.12
N THR A 47 -5.31 -0.21 11.80
CA THR A 47 -5.19 1.19 11.38
C THR A 47 -3.82 1.43 10.77
N LEU A 48 -3.76 1.77 9.48
CA LEU A 48 -2.51 2.12 8.81
C LEU A 48 -1.90 3.38 9.46
N MET A 49 -0.77 3.22 10.13
CA MET A 49 0.00 4.30 10.77
C MET A 49 0.96 4.96 9.79
N ALA A 50 1.64 4.15 8.99
CA ALA A 50 2.59 4.62 7.98
C ALA A 50 2.71 3.55 6.89
N GLY A 51 2.83 3.95 5.65
CA GLY A 51 3.01 3.01 4.56
C GLY A 51 3.33 3.70 3.26
N GLY A 52 3.78 2.91 2.30
CA GLY A 52 4.13 3.43 0.99
C GLY A 52 4.44 2.33 -0.01
N TYR A 53 4.29 2.71 -1.27
CA TYR A 53 4.63 1.90 -2.41
C TYR A 53 5.76 2.58 -3.19
N SER A 54 6.75 1.80 -3.62
CA SER A 54 7.82 2.27 -4.50
C SER A 54 8.08 1.28 -5.61
N SER A 55 8.31 1.78 -6.82
CA SER A 55 8.62 0.99 -8.01
C SER A 55 9.86 1.53 -8.73
N TYR A 56 10.83 0.67 -8.99
CA TYR A 56 12.10 0.98 -9.64
C TYR A 56 12.39 -0.02 -10.77
N PHE A 57 12.29 0.42 -12.02
CA PHE A 57 12.62 -0.29 -13.28
C PHE A 57 12.01 -1.70 -13.45
N LEU A 58 12.36 -2.65 -12.59
CA LEU A 58 11.82 -4.01 -12.51
C LEU A 58 11.37 -4.43 -11.10
N ARG A 59 11.82 -3.72 -10.06
CA ARG A 59 11.55 -4.04 -8.65
C ARG A 59 10.40 -3.19 -8.12
N GLN A 60 9.47 -3.83 -7.44
CA GLN A 60 8.39 -3.17 -6.73
C GLN A 60 8.50 -3.53 -5.25
N SER A 61 8.19 -2.59 -4.37
CA SER A 61 8.13 -2.82 -2.94
C SER A 61 6.99 -2.04 -2.32
N ALA A 62 6.28 -2.69 -1.41
CA ALA A 62 5.24 -2.07 -0.60
C ALA A 62 5.56 -2.31 0.88
N HIS A 63 5.30 -1.32 1.72
CA HIS A 63 5.45 -1.44 3.15
C HIS A 63 4.28 -0.77 3.85
N GLY A 64 3.92 -1.32 5.00
CA GLY A 64 2.85 -0.82 5.83
C GLY A 64 3.14 -1.15 7.28
N ARG A 65 2.94 -0.16 8.14
CA ARG A 65 2.93 -0.26 9.59
C ARG A 65 1.51 0.02 10.03
N TYR A 66 0.90 -0.94 10.71
CA TYR A 66 -0.47 -0.88 11.17
C TYR A 66 -0.50 -0.99 12.69
N ALA A 67 -1.35 -0.22 13.34
CA ALA A 67 -1.69 -0.42 14.73
C ALA A 67 -2.92 -1.32 14.80
N SER A 68 -2.85 -2.39 15.59
CA SER A 68 -3.96 -3.28 15.86
C SER A 68 -4.77 -2.81 17.06
N SER A 69 -6.08 -2.66 16.86
CA SER A 69 -7.06 -2.47 17.92
C SER A 69 -7.67 -3.80 18.40
N ASP A 70 -7.22 -4.94 17.86
CA ASP A 70 -7.71 -6.25 18.29
C ASP A 70 -7.22 -6.57 19.71
N PRO A 71 -8.11 -6.80 20.68
CA PRO A 71 -7.72 -7.15 22.04
C PRO A 71 -6.99 -8.50 22.14
N THR A 72 -7.15 -9.38 21.15
CA THR A 72 -6.47 -10.69 21.10
C THR A 72 -5.07 -10.61 20.50
N ARG A 73 -4.79 -9.56 19.73
CA ARG A 73 -3.49 -9.31 19.07
C ARG A 73 -3.17 -7.81 19.11
N PRO A 74 -2.96 -7.22 20.30
CA PRO A 74 -2.66 -5.80 20.42
C PRO A 74 -1.26 -5.49 19.87
N GLY A 75 -1.00 -4.22 19.56
CA GLY A 75 0.33 -3.73 19.18
C GLY A 75 0.45 -3.28 17.71
N GLU A 76 1.67 -3.03 17.27
CA GLU A 76 2.00 -2.59 15.92
C GLU A 76 2.47 -3.76 15.06
N VAL A 77 1.92 -3.91 13.86
CA VAL A 77 2.40 -4.84 12.84
C VAL A 77 3.05 -4.07 11.70
N THR A 78 4.33 -4.34 11.46
CA THR A 78 5.08 -3.81 10.33
C THR A 78 5.32 -4.93 9.33
N VAL A 79 4.89 -4.71 8.10
CA VAL A 79 5.09 -5.65 7.00
C VAL A 79 5.69 -4.93 5.80
N LYS A 80 6.62 -5.59 5.13
CA LYS A 80 7.23 -5.16 3.89
C LYS A 80 7.25 -6.32 2.91
N ILE A 81 6.67 -6.09 1.75
CA ILE A 81 6.68 -7.04 0.64
C ILE A 81 7.46 -6.46 -0.53
N GLU A 82 8.14 -7.33 -1.27
CA GLU A 82 8.90 -6.96 -2.44
C GLU A 82 8.68 -7.97 -3.57
N ARG A 83 8.69 -7.42 -4.79
CA ARG A 83 8.66 -8.15 -6.05
C ARG A 83 9.91 -7.76 -6.83
N PRO A 84 10.94 -8.63 -6.94
CA PRO A 84 12.20 -8.31 -7.60
C PRO A 84 12.07 -8.07 -9.11
N THR A 85 11.14 -8.78 -9.75
CA THR A 85 10.81 -8.64 -11.18
C THR A 85 9.31 -8.83 -11.41
N PRO A 86 8.73 -8.34 -12.52
CA PRO A 86 7.31 -8.52 -12.83
C PRO A 86 6.87 -9.99 -12.95
N PHE A 87 7.81 -10.90 -13.18
CA PHE A 87 7.56 -12.34 -13.34
C PHE A 87 7.65 -13.13 -12.03
N HIS A 88 7.98 -12.46 -10.92
CA HIS A 88 8.02 -13.08 -9.60
C HIS A 88 6.81 -12.65 -8.78
N ASP A 89 6.36 -13.55 -7.91
CA ASP A 89 5.34 -13.21 -6.92
C ASP A 89 5.88 -12.24 -5.87
N TRP A 90 4.95 -11.61 -5.17
CA TRP A 90 5.29 -10.79 -4.01
C TRP A 90 5.85 -11.69 -2.91
N SER A 91 6.94 -11.25 -2.33
CA SER A 91 7.62 -11.96 -1.25
C SER A 91 7.71 -11.07 -0.03
N VAL A 92 7.42 -11.63 1.15
CA VAL A 92 7.58 -10.91 2.41
C VAL A 92 9.06 -10.82 2.74
N THR A 93 9.55 -9.59 2.87
CA THR A 93 10.95 -9.33 3.23
C THR A 93 11.09 -8.89 4.68
N THR A 94 10.02 -8.35 5.26
CA THR A 94 9.97 -8.00 6.67
C THR A 94 8.56 -8.23 7.19
N TYR A 95 8.47 -8.92 8.31
CA TYR A 95 7.25 -9.03 9.11
C TYR A 95 7.67 -8.92 10.57
N ARG A 96 7.11 -7.94 11.27
CA ARG A 96 7.34 -7.72 12.70
C ARG A 96 6.02 -7.37 13.35
N HIS A 97 5.76 -7.99 14.49
CA HIS A 97 4.65 -7.63 15.36
C HIS A 97 5.25 -7.24 16.71
N ASP A 98 5.17 -5.95 17.03
CA ASP A 98 5.64 -5.37 18.28
C ASP A 98 4.44 -5.11 19.18
N LEU A 99 4.44 -5.66 20.40
CA LEU A 99 3.29 -5.54 21.31
C LEU A 99 3.12 -4.13 21.90
N GLY A 100 4.03 -3.20 21.59
CA GLY A 100 4.19 -1.94 22.29
C GLY A 100 4.75 -2.20 23.69
N ASP A 101 5.96 -1.74 23.98
CA ASP A 101 6.45 -1.75 25.36
C ASP A 101 5.47 -0.94 26.21
N THR A 102 4.94 -1.59 27.25
CA THR A 102 4.07 -0.99 28.25
C THR A 102 4.85 -0.13 29.22
#